data_AF-A0A2V5NAK7-F1
#
_entry.id   AF-A0A2V5NAK7-F1
#
_cell.length_a   1.000
_cell.length_b   1.000
_cell.length_c   1.000
_cell.angle_alpha   90.00
_cell.angle_beta   90.00
_cell.angle_gamma   90.00
#
_symmetry.space_group_name_H-M   'P 1'
#
loop_
_entity.id
_entity.type
_entity.pdbx_description
1 polymer ?
#
loop_
_entity_poly.entity_id
_entity_poly.type
_entity_poly.pdbx_seq_one_letter_code
_entity_poly.pdbx_strand_id
1 'polypeptide(L)'
;MTVPLEDNVSDIIGKAQRGLGISDSQLAERAGISADKVRSLRSADFDAEAIDQAAPVLKLSSAGLRKLASGKWDAVDEVAGLAQFNTTYQDITVNAYLVWDPATRDAVAFDTGADCDEMLRRIDRDKLSVRLILLTHAHPDHVADLRRLRQTTDAPVYISELEPEEGAQPIAEGKRFKVG
;
A
#
# COMPACT_ATOMS: atom_id res chain seq x y z
N MET A 1 3.58 17.96 -10.48
CA MET A 1 3.53 16.76 -11.34
C MET A 1 2.57 15.79 -10.67
N THR A 2 1.62 15.22 -11.39
CA THR A 2 0.76 14.16 -10.87
C THR A 2 1.58 12.87 -10.74
N VAL A 3 1.64 12.30 -9.55
CA VAL A 3 2.27 10.99 -9.33
C VAL A 3 1.44 9.96 -10.12
N PRO A 4 2.04 9.16 -11.01
CA PRO A 4 1.31 8.12 -11.73
C PRO A 4 0.78 7.09 -10.74
N LEU A 5 -0.30 6.40 -11.11
CA LEU A 5 -0.76 5.27 -10.32
C LEU A 5 0.31 4.17 -10.37
N GLU A 6 0.75 3.71 -9.19
CA GLU A 6 1.82 2.72 -9.04
C GLU A 6 1.36 1.34 -9.56
N ASP A 7 0.22 0.86 -9.06
CA ASP A 7 -0.31 -0.47 -9.38
C ASP A 7 -1.38 -0.41 -10.49
N ASN A 8 -1.22 -1.25 -11.50
CA ASN A 8 -2.27 -1.52 -12.46
C ASN A 8 -3.10 -2.77 -12.08
N VAL A 9 -4.09 -3.12 -12.90
CA VAL A 9 -4.96 -4.28 -12.66
C VAL A 9 -4.17 -5.60 -12.57
N SER A 10 -3.12 -5.77 -13.40
CA SER A 10 -2.26 -6.95 -13.38
C SER A 10 -1.51 -7.07 -12.05
N ASP A 11 -1.01 -5.95 -11.52
CA ASP A 11 -0.33 -5.91 -10.22
C ASP A 11 -1.27 -6.29 -9.09
N ILE A 12 -2.48 -5.71 -9.06
CA ILE A 12 -3.49 -6.00 -8.04
C ILE A 12 -3.91 -7.47 -8.06
N ILE A 13 -4.21 -8.01 -9.24
CA ILE A 13 -4.57 -9.43 -9.42
C ILE A 13 -3.41 -10.31 -8.99
N GLY A 14 -2.19 -10.01 -9.42
CA GLY A 14 -0.99 -10.76 -9.07
C GLY A 14 -0.70 -10.76 -7.57
N LYS A 15 -0.80 -9.61 -6.91
CA LYS A 15 -0.61 -9.46 -5.46
C LYS A 15 -1.67 -10.25 -4.68
N ALA A 16 -2.95 -10.12 -5.04
CA ALA A 16 -4.03 -10.86 -4.39
C ALA A 16 -3.85 -12.38 -4.56
N GLN A 17 -3.50 -12.84 -5.77
CA GLN A 17 -3.31 -14.25 -6.05
C GLN A 17 -2.13 -14.84 -5.24
N ARG A 18 -1.00 -14.12 -5.16
CA ARG A 18 0.15 -14.48 -4.31
C ARG A 18 -0.24 -14.52 -2.83
N GLY A 19 -0.91 -13.48 -2.34
CA GLY A 19 -1.34 -13.40 -0.94
C GLY A 19 -2.33 -14.50 -0.53
N LEU A 20 -3.13 -15.00 -1.46
CA LEU A 20 -4.06 -16.12 -1.23
C LEU A 20 -3.43 -17.50 -1.50
N GLY A 21 -2.18 -17.57 -1.98
CA GLY A 21 -1.52 -18.81 -2.35
C GLY A 21 -2.21 -19.56 -3.49
N ILE A 22 -2.83 -18.84 -4.42
CA ILE A 22 -3.57 -19.42 -5.55
C ILE A 22 -2.65 -19.51 -6.78
N SER A 23 -2.56 -20.67 -7.42
CA SER A 23 -1.87 -20.80 -8.71
C SER A 23 -2.78 -20.34 -9.87
N ASP A 24 -2.20 -20.08 -11.04
CA ASP A 24 -2.98 -19.73 -12.23
C ASP A 24 -3.98 -20.84 -12.62
N SER A 25 -3.60 -22.11 -12.44
CA SER A 25 -4.50 -23.25 -12.69
C SER A 25 -5.66 -23.28 -11.71
N GLN A 26 -5.41 -23.00 -10.42
CA GLN A 26 -6.46 -22.92 -9.41
C GLN A 26 -7.38 -21.72 -9.63
N LEU A 27 -6.84 -20.58 -10.08
CA LEU A 27 -7.66 -19.42 -10.43
C LEU A 27 -8.56 -19.74 -11.63
N ALA A 28 -8.00 -20.33 -12.69
CA ALA A 28 -8.76 -20.77 -13.87
C ALA A 28 -9.92 -21.70 -13.49
N GLU A 29 -9.62 -22.73 -12.69
CA GLU A 29 -10.62 -23.69 -12.22
C GLU A 29 -11.70 -23.03 -11.36
N ARG A 30 -11.32 -22.24 -10.35
CA ARG A 30 -12.26 -21.62 -9.41
C ARG A 30 -13.12 -20.52 -10.05
N ALA A 31 -12.57 -19.79 -11.02
CA ALA A 31 -13.29 -18.74 -11.74
C ALA A 31 -14.08 -19.27 -12.94
N GLY A 32 -13.87 -20.53 -13.35
CA GLY A 32 -14.51 -21.11 -14.52
C GLY A 32 -14.04 -20.47 -15.83
N ILE A 33 -12.75 -20.12 -15.94
CA ILE A 33 -12.14 -19.49 -17.11
C ILE A 33 -10.95 -20.31 -17.61
N SER A 34 -10.57 -20.12 -18.88
CA SER A 34 -9.39 -20.80 -19.44
C SER A 34 -8.09 -20.25 -18.84
N ALA A 35 -7.02 -21.06 -18.88
CA ALA A 35 -5.68 -20.59 -18.50
C ALA A 35 -5.23 -19.39 -19.35
N ASP A 36 -5.66 -19.31 -20.62
CA ASP A 36 -5.35 -18.16 -21.47
C ASP A 36 -6.09 -16.90 -21.00
N LYS A 37 -7.34 -17.01 -20.54
CA LYS A 37 -8.05 -15.90 -19.90
C LYS A 37 -7.39 -15.46 -18.58
N VAL A 38 -6.84 -16.39 -17.79
CA VAL A 38 -6.03 -16.02 -16.61
C VAL A 38 -4.78 -15.24 -16.99
N ARG A 39 -4.10 -15.62 -18.09
CA ARG A 39 -2.93 -14.87 -18.57
C ARG A 39 -3.32 -13.50 -19.14
N SER A 40 -4.47 -13.37 -19.81
CA SER A 40 -4.92 -12.07 -20.34
C SER A 40 -5.32 -11.09 -19.24
N LEU A 41 -5.72 -11.56 -18.05
CA LEU A 41 -5.89 -10.69 -16.88
C LEU A 41 -4.60 -9.97 -16.45
N ARG A 42 -3.44 -10.41 -16.94
CA ARG A 42 -2.13 -9.83 -16.65
C ARG A 42 -1.56 -8.98 -17.79
N SER A 43 -2.27 -8.84 -18.90
CA SER A 43 -1.87 -8.04 -20.05
C SER A 43 -2.65 -6.72 -20.12
N ALA A 44 -2.25 -5.84 -21.05
CA ALA A 44 -2.95 -4.56 -21.26
C ALA A 44 -4.35 -4.73 -21.89
N ASP A 45 -4.64 -5.87 -22.52
CA ASP A 45 -5.92 -6.18 -23.18
C ASP A 45 -6.83 -6.96 -22.23
N PHE A 46 -7.42 -6.24 -21.27
CA PHE A 46 -8.28 -6.84 -20.26
C PHE A 46 -9.60 -7.36 -20.84
N ASP A 47 -9.91 -8.62 -20.56
CA ASP A 47 -11.25 -9.20 -20.78
C ASP A 47 -12.13 -8.90 -19.56
N ALA A 48 -13.14 -8.06 -19.77
CA ALA A 48 -14.03 -7.63 -18.69
C ALA A 48 -14.82 -8.81 -18.08
N GLU A 49 -15.20 -9.81 -18.88
CA GLU A 49 -15.86 -11.02 -18.40
C GLU A 49 -14.92 -11.83 -17.50
N ALA A 50 -13.66 -11.97 -17.91
CA ALA A 50 -12.64 -12.64 -17.10
C ALA A 50 -12.42 -11.92 -15.76
N ILE A 51 -12.45 -10.57 -15.73
CA ILE A 51 -12.36 -9.79 -14.49
C ILE A 51 -13.52 -10.13 -13.55
N ASP A 52 -14.75 -10.17 -14.06
CA ASP A 52 -15.94 -10.46 -13.25
C ASP A 52 -15.91 -11.86 -12.64
N GLN A 53 -15.34 -12.82 -13.36
CA GLN A 53 -15.21 -14.20 -12.91
C GLN A 53 -14.06 -14.37 -11.90
N ALA A 54 -12.92 -13.71 -12.12
CA ALA A 54 -11.73 -13.86 -11.27
C ALA A 54 -11.78 -13.03 -9.98
N ALA A 55 -12.34 -11.81 -10.02
CA ALA A 55 -12.35 -10.89 -8.88
C ALA A 55 -12.94 -11.51 -7.59
N PRO A 56 -14.10 -12.19 -7.59
CA PRO A 56 -14.66 -12.80 -6.38
C PRO A 56 -13.76 -13.89 -5.79
N VAL A 57 -13.09 -14.68 -6.63
CA VAL A 57 -12.13 -15.72 -6.20
C VAL A 57 -10.94 -15.09 -5.47
N LEU A 58 -10.52 -13.91 -5.92
CA LEU A 58 -9.43 -13.14 -5.36
C LEU A 58 -9.85 -12.19 -4.23
N LYS A 59 -11.13 -12.21 -3.83
CA LYS A 59 -11.72 -11.27 -2.85
C LYS A 59 -11.55 -9.79 -3.24
N LEU A 60 -11.58 -9.50 -4.54
CA LEU A 60 -11.47 -8.17 -5.12
C LEU A 60 -12.82 -7.65 -5.62
N SER A 61 -12.93 -6.34 -5.81
CA SER A 61 -14.09 -5.70 -6.42
C SER A 61 -14.00 -5.71 -7.94
N SER A 62 -14.90 -6.42 -8.63
CA SER A 62 -14.95 -6.44 -10.09
C SER A 62 -15.17 -5.05 -10.68
N ALA A 63 -16.04 -4.25 -10.06
CA ALA A 63 -16.30 -2.87 -10.50
C ALA A 63 -15.06 -1.98 -10.37
N GLY A 64 -14.29 -2.14 -9.29
CA GLY A 64 -13.03 -1.42 -9.08
C GLY A 64 -11.98 -1.79 -10.12
N LEU A 65 -11.79 -3.09 -10.39
CA LEU A 65 -10.85 -3.56 -11.41
C LEU A 65 -11.24 -3.11 -12.82
N ARG A 66 -12.54 -3.12 -13.18
CA ARG A 66 -13.03 -2.61 -14.46
C ARG A 66 -12.80 -1.11 -14.61
N LYS A 67 -13.11 -0.32 -13.58
CA LYS A 67 -12.82 1.13 -13.55
C LYS A 67 -11.34 1.38 -13.82
N LEU A 68 -10.48 0.66 -13.10
CA LEU A 68 -9.04 0.78 -13.25
C LEU A 68 -8.55 0.35 -14.65
N ALA A 69 -9.03 -0.78 -15.17
CA ALA A 69 -8.72 -1.27 -16.52
C ALA A 69 -9.09 -0.25 -17.60
N SER A 70 -10.17 0.50 -17.39
CA SER A 70 -10.64 1.53 -18.32
C SER A 70 -9.93 2.89 -18.18
N GLY A 71 -8.96 3.01 -17.27
CA GLY A 71 -8.29 4.27 -16.97
C GLY A 71 -9.18 5.30 -16.25
N LYS A 72 -10.31 4.86 -15.69
CA LYS A 72 -11.32 5.72 -15.05
C LYS A 72 -11.29 5.52 -13.54
N TRP A 73 -10.26 6.07 -12.90
CA TRP A 73 -10.24 6.23 -11.45
C TRP A 73 -10.53 7.67 -11.08
N ASP A 74 -11.26 7.85 -9.98
CA ASP A 74 -11.61 9.16 -9.46
C ASP A 74 -10.39 9.67 -8.66
N ALA A 75 -9.93 10.88 -8.96
CA ALA A 75 -8.93 11.53 -8.12
C ALA A 75 -9.57 11.80 -6.74
N VAL A 76 -8.83 11.52 -5.68
CA VAL A 76 -9.26 11.88 -4.33
C VAL A 76 -8.88 13.33 -4.09
N ASP A 77 -9.83 14.12 -3.60
CA ASP A 77 -9.56 15.48 -3.15
C ASP A 77 -8.54 15.49 -2.01
N GLU A 78 -7.97 16.67 -1.74
CA GLU A 78 -7.05 16.84 -0.61
C GLU A 78 -7.73 16.43 0.70
N VAL A 79 -7.15 15.42 1.36
CA VAL A 79 -7.62 14.96 2.67
C VAL A 79 -6.89 15.76 3.73
N ALA A 80 -7.63 16.56 4.49
CA ALA A 80 -7.07 17.29 5.62
C ALA A 80 -6.42 16.31 6.60
N GLY A 81 -5.18 16.58 7.01
CA GLY A 81 -4.44 15.67 7.88
C GLY A 81 -3.70 14.55 7.15
N LEU A 82 -3.52 14.62 5.82
CA LEU A 82 -2.79 13.61 5.06
C LEU A 82 -1.67 14.24 4.22
N ALA A 83 -0.51 13.60 4.20
CA ALA A 83 0.57 13.89 3.28
C ALA A 83 1.13 12.58 2.72
N GLN A 84 1.31 12.55 1.40
CA GLN A 84 2.01 11.48 0.68
C GLN A 84 3.42 11.94 0.32
N PHE A 85 4.37 11.03 0.46
CA PHE A 85 5.75 11.19 0.03
C PHE A 85 6.04 10.08 -0.97
N ASN A 86 6.57 10.45 -2.14
CA ASN A 86 6.94 9.51 -3.18
C ASN A 86 8.45 9.65 -3.42
N THR A 87 9.19 8.61 -3.07
CA THR A 87 10.66 8.61 -3.08
C THR A 87 11.17 7.61 -4.11
N THR A 88 12.23 7.95 -4.84
CA THR A 88 12.85 7.04 -5.79
C THR A 88 13.69 6.00 -5.05
N TYR A 89 13.44 4.72 -5.32
CA TYR A 89 14.26 3.60 -4.88
C TYR A 89 14.74 2.82 -6.10
N GLN A 90 16.01 3.00 -6.48
CA GLN A 90 16.54 2.43 -7.73
C GLN A 90 15.68 2.84 -8.94
N ASP A 91 15.08 1.87 -9.64
CA ASP A 91 14.27 2.07 -10.84
C ASP A 91 12.77 2.19 -10.54
N ILE A 92 12.37 2.20 -9.27
CA ILE A 92 10.96 2.31 -8.83
C ILE A 92 10.73 3.55 -7.96
N THR A 93 9.45 3.84 -7.67
CA THR A 93 9.06 4.84 -6.69
C THR A 93 8.27 4.19 -5.56
N VAL A 94 8.51 4.63 -4.34
CA VAL A 94 7.90 4.08 -3.13
C VAL A 94 7.08 5.16 -2.46
N ASN A 95 5.87 4.79 -2.03
CA ASN A 95 5.00 5.67 -1.29
C ASN A 95 5.18 5.49 0.22
N ALA A 96 5.29 6.61 0.93
CA ALA A 96 5.16 6.70 2.37
C ALA A 96 4.11 7.76 2.72
N TYR A 97 3.50 7.65 3.88
CA TYR A 97 2.41 8.55 4.27
C TYR A 97 2.58 9.08 5.68
N LEU A 98 2.10 10.30 5.90
CA LEU A 98 1.92 10.88 7.21
C LEU A 98 0.46 11.28 7.37
N VAL A 99 -0.19 10.71 8.38
CA VAL A 99 -1.58 11.02 8.75
C VAL A 99 -1.55 11.74 10.09
N TRP A 100 -2.31 12.82 10.25
CA TRP A 100 -2.43 13.50 11.54
C TRP A 100 -3.83 14.03 11.78
N ASP A 101 -4.21 14.12 13.05
CA ASP A 101 -5.40 14.85 13.46
C ASP A 101 -5.10 16.37 13.40
N PRO A 102 -5.83 17.17 12.59
CA PRO A 102 -5.62 18.60 12.51
C PRO A 102 -5.80 19.35 13.84
N ALA A 103 -6.61 18.82 14.77
CA ALA A 103 -6.88 19.46 16.04
C ALA A 103 -5.75 19.26 17.04
N THR A 104 -5.33 18.01 17.27
CA THR A 104 -4.29 17.67 18.26
C THR A 104 -2.87 17.73 17.71
N ARG A 105 -2.70 17.61 16.39
CA ARG A 105 -1.42 17.41 15.69
C ARG A 105 -0.73 16.09 16.00
N ASP A 106 -1.43 15.16 16.64
CA ASP A 106 -0.96 13.80 16.80
C ASP A 106 -0.95 13.08 15.45
N ALA A 107 0.17 12.42 15.15
CA ALA A 107 0.45 11.89 13.82
C ALA A 107 0.85 10.41 13.84
N VAL A 108 0.63 9.75 12.71
CA VAL A 108 1.04 8.39 12.39
C VAL A 108 1.82 8.42 11.09
N ALA A 109 3.04 7.89 11.10
CA ALA A 109 3.80 7.66 9.87
C ALA A 109 3.53 6.24 9.37
N PHE A 110 3.37 6.09 8.06
CA PHE A 110 3.27 4.82 7.37
C PHE A 110 4.46 4.66 6.44
N ASP A 111 5.25 3.62 6.68
CA ASP A 111 6.52 3.33 6.00
C ASP A 111 7.52 4.51 6.07
N THR A 112 8.70 4.32 5.50
CA THR A 112 9.72 5.37 5.42
C THR A 112 9.97 5.86 3.99
N GLY A 113 9.54 5.08 3.00
CA GLY A 113 10.03 5.22 1.63
C GLY A 113 11.53 4.93 1.56
N ALA A 114 12.15 5.30 0.44
CA ALA A 114 13.59 5.21 0.26
C ALA A 114 14.35 6.16 1.20
N ASP A 115 13.72 7.29 1.57
CA ASP A 115 14.23 8.30 2.48
C ASP A 115 13.07 9.02 3.19
N CYS A 116 13.20 9.29 4.49
CA CYS A 116 12.17 10.02 5.24
C CYS A 116 12.40 11.54 5.31
N ASP A 117 13.22 12.10 4.42
CA ASP A 117 13.75 13.47 4.53
C ASP A 117 12.64 14.54 4.46
N GLU A 118 11.78 14.45 3.44
CA GLU A 118 10.61 15.32 3.29
C GLU A 118 9.58 15.09 4.39
N MET A 119 9.43 13.85 4.87
CA MET A 119 8.52 13.54 5.97
C MET A 119 8.98 14.22 7.25
N LEU A 120 10.27 14.16 7.59
CA LEU A 120 10.83 14.83 8.76
C LEU A 120 10.73 16.35 8.64
N ARG A 121 10.97 16.92 7.45
CA ARG A 121 10.74 18.36 7.20
C ARG A 121 9.27 18.74 7.42
N ARG A 122 8.34 17.90 6.98
CA ARG A 122 6.90 18.10 7.18
C ARG A 122 6.53 18.06 8.66
N ILE A 123 7.03 17.07 9.39
CA ILE A 123 6.81 16.91 10.83
C ILE A 123 7.27 18.16 11.59
N ASP A 124 8.48 18.66 11.33
CA ASP A 124 8.99 19.85 12.02
C ASP A 124 8.22 21.12 11.63
N ARG A 125 7.95 21.32 10.33
CA ARG A 125 7.26 22.51 9.83
C ARG A 125 5.86 22.65 10.41
N ASP A 126 5.10 21.55 10.43
CA ASP A 126 3.70 21.54 10.87
C ASP A 126 3.56 21.26 12.38
N LYS A 127 4.70 21.06 13.08
CA LYS A 127 4.78 20.77 14.52
C LYS A 127 3.93 19.56 14.92
N LEU A 128 4.10 18.48 14.16
CA LEU A 128 3.38 17.22 14.34
C LEU A 128 4.07 16.35 15.40
N SER A 129 3.27 15.66 16.20
CA SER A 129 3.75 14.70 17.21
C SER A 129 3.52 13.29 16.71
N VAL A 130 4.54 12.66 16.12
CA VAL A 130 4.42 11.26 15.65
C VAL A 130 4.30 10.33 16.86
N ARG A 131 3.13 9.71 17.02
CA ARG A 131 2.81 8.83 18.15
C ARG A 131 3.17 7.38 17.89
N LEU A 132 3.22 6.98 16.62
CA LEU A 132 3.63 5.64 16.20
C LEU A 132 3.96 5.62 14.69
N ILE A 133 4.76 4.63 14.31
CA ILE A 133 5.13 4.31 12.94
C ILE A 133 4.53 2.94 12.61
N LEU A 134 3.81 2.84 11.49
CA LEU A 134 3.25 1.59 10.99
C LEU A 134 3.96 1.17 9.71
N LEU A 135 4.51 -0.03 9.70
CA LEU A 135 5.07 -0.63 8.50
C LEU A 135 4.01 -1.49 7.82
N THR A 136 3.83 -1.30 6.52
CA THR A 136 2.92 -2.11 5.72
C THR A 136 3.45 -3.53 5.54
N HIS A 137 4.76 -3.65 5.28
CA HIS A 137 5.50 -4.90 5.08
C HIS A 137 7.01 -4.66 5.18
N ALA A 138 7.82 -5.73 5.18
CA ALA A 138 9.26 -5.66 5.48
C ALA A 138 10.16 -5.57 4.22
N HIS A 139 9.66 -5.02 3.11
CA HIS A 139 10.52 -4.83 1.94
C HIS A 139 11.53 -3.69 2.17
N PRO A 140 12.78 -3.83 1.66
CA PRO A 140 13.86 -2.89 1.95
C PRO A 140 13.56 -1.43 1.61
N ASP A 141 12.74 -1.20 0.59
CA ASP A 141 12.35 0.11 0.08
C ASP A 141 11.30 0.82 0.95
N HIS A 142 10.57 0.07 1.78
CA HIS A 142 9.63 0.63 2.77
C HIS A 142 10.27 0.90 4.13
N VAL A 143 11.35 0.17 4.47
CA VAL A 143 12.04 0.25 5.76
C VAL A 143 13.42 0.92 5.70
N ALA A 144 13.82 1.39 4.51
CA ALA A 144 15.18 1.87 4.20
C ALA A 144 15.72 2.87 5.23
N ASP A 145 14.84 3.72 5.75
CA ASP A 145 15.22 4.82 6.64
C ASP A 145 14.52 4.76 8.00
N LEU A 146 14.02 3.56 8.36
CA LEU A 146 13.30 3.30 9.60
C LEU A 146 14.09 3.71 10.84
N ARG A 147 15.39 3.40 10.87
CA ARG A 147 16.25 3.76 12.01
C ARG A 147 16.25 5.27 12.25
N ARG A 148 16.37 6.07 11.19
CA ARG A 148 16.41 7.53 11.30
C ARG A 148 15.06 8.07 11.74
N LEU A 149 13.98 7.68 11.08
CA LEU A 149 12.63 8.12 11.44
C LEU A 149 12.30 7.80 12.90
N ARG A 150 12.61 6.58 13.35
CA ARG A 150 12.40 6.14 14.74
C ARG A 150 13.23 6.96 15.72
N GLN A 151 14.51 7.21 15.43
CA GLN A 151 15.39 7.97 16.32
C GLN A 151 15.03 9.46 16.38
N THR A 152 14.51 10.04 15.30
CA THR A 152 14.10 11.45 15.27
C THR A 152 12.77 11.69 15.96
N THR A 153 11.86 10.70 15.94
CA THR A 153 10.51 10.83 16.49
C THR A 153 10.32 10.20 17.86
N ASP A 154 11.22 9.31 18.28
CA ASP A 154 11.09 8.43 19.45
C ASP A 154 9.80 7.57 19.44
N ALA A 155 9.14 7.46 18.28
CA ALA A 155 7.87 6.76 18.14
C ALA A 155 8.06 5.23 18.14
N PRO A 156 7.16 4.47 18.77
CA PRO A 156 7.13 3.02 18.62
C PRO A 156 6.78 2.64 17.18
N VAL A 157 7.44 1.59 16.69
CA VAL A 157 7.21 1.03 15.35
C VAL A 157 6.41 -0.26 15.49
N TYR A 158 5.43 -0.47 14.61
CA TYR A 158 4.64 -1.69 14.54
C TYR A 158 4.63 -2.29 13.14
N ILE A 159 4.63 -3.62 13.05
CA ILE A 159 4.57 -4.38 11.80
C ILE A 159 3.75 -5.65 11.98
N SER A 160 3.18 -6.20 10.91
CA SER A 160 2.52 -7.51 10.93
C SER A 160 3.41 -8.58 11.55
N GLU A 161 2.85 -9.42 12.41
CA GLU A 161 3.57 -10.57 12.98
C GLU A 161 4.00 -11.61 11.93
N LEU A 162 3.41 -11.55 10.72
CA LEU A 162 3.76 -12.42 9.59
C LEU A 162 5.03 -11.97 8.85
N GLU A 163 5.48 -10.73 9.07
CA GLU A 163 6.63 -10.12 8.41
C GLU A 163 7.48 -9.34 9.44
N PRO A 164 8.21 -10.02 10.34
CA PRO A 164 8.97 -9.36 11.39
C PRO A 164 10.11 -8.51 10.80
N GLU A 165 10.31 -7.32 11.36
CA GLU A 165 11.37 -6.38 11.00
C GLU A 165 12.12 -5.89 12.26
N GLU A 166 13.42 -5.64 12.13
CA GLU A 166 14.24 -5.24 13.27
C GLU A 166 13.80 -3.87 13.82
N GLY A 167 13.56 -3.81 15.14
CA GLY A 167 13.13 -2.57 15.79
C GLY A 167 11.63 -2.28 15.68
N ALA A 168 10.84 -3.18 15.07
CA ALA A 168 9.39 -3.12 15.02
C ALA A 168 8.72 -4.12 15.98
N GLN A 169 7.61 -3.73 16.59
CA GLN A 169 6.79 -4.58 17.45
C GLN A 169 5.75 -5.32 16.60
N PRO A 170 5.59 -6.64 16.76
CA PRO A 170 4.60 -7.40 15.98
C PRO A 170 3.17 -7.04 16.40
N ILE A 171 2.27 -6.98 15.42
CA ILE A 171 0.83 -6.86 15.63
C ILE A 171 0.08 -7.98 14.91
N ALA A 172 -0.96 -8.50 15.57
CA ALA A 172 -1.90 -9.44 14.99
C ALA A 172 -2.99 -8.73 14.20
N GLU A 173 -3.65 -9.49 13.31
CA GLU A 173 -4.82 -9.02 12.57
C GLU A 173 -5.90 -8.46 13.50
N GLY A 174 -6.55 -7.37 13.09
CA GLY A 174 -7.62 -6.73 13.86
C GLY A 174 -7.14 -5.78 14.96
N LYS A 175 -5.82 -5.62 15.16
CA LYS A 175 -5.26 -4.58 16.04
C LYS A 175 -5.76 -3.19 15.59
N ARG A 176 -6.17 -2.38 16.56
CA ARG A 176 -6.59 -0.98 16.35
C ARG A 176 -5.71 -0.03 17.14
N PHE A 177 -5.42 1.12 16.54
CA PHE A 177 -4.72 2.24 17.16
C PHE A 177 -5.67 3.43 17.25
N LYS A 178 -5.47 4.27 18.27
CA LYS A 178 -6.13 5.56 18.41
C LYS A 178 -5.05 6.63 18.58
N VAL A 179 -5.09 7.63 17.71
CA VAL A 179 -4.14 8.75 17.66
C VAL A 179 -4.97 9.99 17.29
N GLY A 180 -4.98 11.01 18.16
CA GLY A 180 -6.01 12.05 18.13
C GLY A 180 -7.32 11.61 18.79
#